data_AF-A0A8T4B943-F1
#
_entry.id   AF-A0A8T4B943-F1
#
_cell.length_a   1.000
_cell.length_b   1.000
_cell.length_c   1.000
_cell.angle_alpha   90.00
_cell.angle_beta   90.00
_cell.angle_gamma   90.00
#
_symmetry.space_group_name_H-M   'P 1'
#
loop_
_entity.id
_entity.type
_entity.pdbx_description
1 polymer ?
#
loop_
_entity_poly.entity_id
_entity_poly.type
_entity_poly.pdbx_seq_one_letter_code
_entity_poly.pdbx_strand_id
1 'polypeptide(L)'
;MSMPRKAMQELGFQACCVWCDAPDDSSAKRCGSCIQHHRNVREHLAAGPPDDPLFQLAKEMMAMAADPHHYDHDEVHGPVLRELQRRAGSMVDAPVRSTTASIDELFQQQKMKKNVNVLQDIGNQNPWRHQPLEAEKAQQMADELWGLQKNENAHYGARTVPSKPIQEVDRSERSGEDTKLTDRVHAAAATEKYLDEEAAEIFEELEFKHRQSQRESLKSAMKEVEKLIDDDLDF
;
A
#
# COMPACT_ATOMS: atom_id res chain seq x y z
N MET A 1 -23.75 -32.41 -9.03
CA MET A 1 -22.50 -31.89 -9.63
C MET A 1 -21.34 -32.38 -8.78
N SER A 2 -20.17 -32.61 -9.38
CA SER A 2 -18.98 -33.07 -8.66
C SER A 2 -18.48 -31.97 -7.72
N MET A 3 -18.47 -32.21 -6.41
CA MET A 3 -17.77 -31.34 -5.46
C MET A 3 -16.26 -31.62 -5.52
N PRO A 4 -15.40 -30.60 -5.32
CA PRO A 4 -13.97 -30.82 -5.32
C PRO A 4 -13.61 -31.62 -4.07
N ARG A 5 -12.81 -32.68 -4.25
CA ARG A 5 -12.32 -33.46 -3.12
C ARG A 5 -11.39 -32.57 -2.30
N LYS A 6 -11.52 -32.61 -0.97
CA LYS A 6 -10.66 -31.86 -0.04
C LYS A 6 -9.16 -32.04 -0.34
N ALA A 7 -8.74 -33.26 -0.67
CA ALA A 7 -7.36 -33.55 -1.05
C ALA A 7 -6.89 -32.81 -2.31
N MET A 8 -7.75 -32.58 -3.31
CA MET A 8 -7.42 -31.80 -4.50
C MET A 8 -7.42 -30.30 -4.20
N GLN A 9 -8.31 -29.84 -3.32
CA GLN A 9 -8.33 -28.45 -2.85
C GLN A 9 -7.07 -28.07 -2.07
N GLU A 10 -6.59 -28.96 -1.18
CA GLU A 10 -5.33 -28.78 -0.44
C GLU A 10 -4.09 -28.75 -1.36
N LEU A 11 -4.20 -29.34 -2.55
CA LEU A 11 -3.16 -29.29 -3.57
C LEU A 11 -3.32 -28.10 -4.54
N GLY A 12 -4.39 -27.30 -4.44
CA GLY A 12 -4.70 -26.20 -5.36
C GLY A 12 -5.30 -26.64 -6.71
N PHE A 13 -5.53 -27.95 -6.90
CA PHE A 13 -5.98 -28.52 -8.17
C PHE A 13 -7.47 -28.86 -8.17
N GLN A 14 -8.29 -28.13 -7.41
CA GLN A 14 -9.75 -28.37 -7.32
C GLN A 14 -10.43 -28.41 -8.69
N ALA A 15 -10.00 -27.56 -9.62
CA ALA A 15 -10.60 -27.44 -10.94
C ALA A 15 -10.37 -28.68 -11.83
N CYS A 16 -9.32 -29.48 -11.56
CA CYS A 16 -9.09 -30.77 -12.22
C CYS A 16 -10.25 -31.76 -12.01
N CYS A 17 -10.99 -31.64 -10.91
CA CYS A 17 -12.18 -32.46 -10.67
C CYS A 17 -13.28 -32.21 -11.71
N VAL A 18 -13.44 -30.98 -12.20
CA VAL A 18 -14.46 -30.61 -13.20
C VAL A 18 -14.14 -31.17 -14.57
N TRP A 19 -12.87 -31.24 -14.95
CA TRP A 19 -12.45 -31.81 -16.24
C TRP A 19 -12.77 -33.30 -16.36
N CYS A 20 -12.79 -33.98 -15.22
CA CYS A 20 -13.08 -35.40 -15.11
C CYS A 20 -14.59 -35.70 -14.94
N ASP A 21 -15.37 -34.71 -14.47
CA ASP A 21 -16.79 -34.76 -14.08
C ASP A 21 -17.17 -36.05 -13.32
N ALA A 22 -16.28 -36.51 -12.44
CA ALA A 22 -16.52 -37.71 -11.66
C ALA A 22 -17.50 -37.42 -10.51
N PRO A 23 -18.47 -38.31 -10.23
CA PRO A 23 -19.41 -38.11 -9.14
C PRO A 23 -18.68 -38.03 -7.79
N ASP A 24 -19.23 -37.24 -6.86
CA ASP A 24 -18.70 -37.09 -5.50
C ASP A 24 -19.05 -38.29 -4.60
N ASP A 25 -18.81 -39.52 -5.08
CA ASP A 25 -18.97 -40.74 -4.29
C ASP A 25 -17.59 -41.29 -3.89
N SER A 26 -17.40 -41.60 -2.61
CA SER A 26 -16.15 -42.16 -2.08
C SER A 26 -15.76 -43.49 -2.74
N SER A 27 -16.70 -44.15 -3.43
CA SER A 27 -16.49 -45.37 -4.20
C SER A 27 -15.78 -45.17 -5.56
N ALA A 28 -15.63 -43.93 -6.03
CA ALA A 28 -15.05 -43.65 -7.35
C ALA A 28 -13.52 -43.87 -7.38
N LYS A 29 -13.09 -45.09 -7.69
CA LYS A 29 -11.67 -45.52 -7.76
C LYS A 29 -10.78 -44.60 -8.60
N ARG A 30 -11.33 -43.97 -9.65
CA ARG A 30 -10.62 -43.04 -10.56
C ARG A 30 -10.14 -41.76 -9.86
N CYS A 31 -10.87 -41.26 -8.86
CA CYS A 31 -10.46 -40.07 -8.11
C CYS A 31 -9.21 -40.34 -7.27
N GLY A 32 -9.09 -41.55 -6.70
CA GLY A 32 -7.93 -41.97 -5.93
C GLY A 32 -6.63 -41.96 -6.76
N SER A 33 -6.66 -42.51 -7.97
CA SER A 33 -5.49 -42.50 -8.86
C SER A 33 -5.14 -41.09 -9.32
N CYS A 34 -6.13 -40.25 -9.61
CA CYS A 34 -5.91 -38.84 -9.98
C CYS A 34 -5.22 -38.06 -8.85
N ILE A 35 -5.72 -38.18 -7.61
CA ILE A 35 -5.14 -37.52 -6.44
C ILE A 35 -3.70 -38.00 -6.20
N GLN A 36 -3.47 -39.31 -6.26
CA GLN A 36 -2.13 -39.88 -6.10
C GLN A 36 -1.17 -39.41 -7.19
N HIS A 37 -1.62 -39.32 -8.44
CA HIS A 37 -0.80 -38.80 -9.53
C HIS A 37 -0.35 -37.35 -9.27
N HIS A 38 -1.27 -36.46 -8.89
CA HIS A 38 -0.91 -35.07 -8.58
C HIS A 38 0.03 -34.95 -7.38
N ARG A 39 -0.13 -35.79 -6.35
CA ARG A 39 0.80 -35.85 -5.22
C ARG A 39 2.20 -36.26 -5.66
N ASN A 40 2.30 -37.35 -6.43
CA ASN A 40 3.58 -37.86 -6.92
C ASN A 40 4.29 -36.84 -7.81
N VAL A 41 3.56 -36.13 -8.68
CA VAL A 41 4.15 -35.05 -9.51
C VAL A 41 4.68 -33.93 -8.62
N ARG A 42 3.92 -33.49 -7.62
CA ARG A 42 4.37 -32.44 -6.68
C ARG A 42 5.63 -32.86 -5.90
N GLU A 43 5.66 -34.09 -5.41
CA GLU A 43 6.83 -34.64 -4.71
C GLU A 43 8.04 -34.75 -5.64
N HIS A 44 7.84 -35.20 -6.87
CA HIS A 44 8.91 -35.28 -7.87
C HIS A 44 9.49 -33.91 -8.21
N LEU A 45 8.63 -32.90 -8.40
CA LEU A 45 9.07 -31.53 -8.65
C LEU A 45 9.80 -30.92 -7.44
N ALA A 46 9.37 -31.26 -6.22
CA ALA A 46 10.04 -30.80 -4.99
C ALA A 46 11.42 -31.43 -4.81
N ALA A 47 11.60 -32.69 -5.21
CA ALA A 47 12.88 -33.41 -5.15
C ALA A 47 13.83 -33.05 -6.30
N GLY A 48 13.34 -32.38 -7.35
CA GLY A 48 14.13 -32.01 -8.51
C GLY A 48 15.13 -30.87 -8.25
N PRO A 49 16.20 -30.78 -9.05
CA PRO A 49 17.19 -29.72 -8.96
C PRO A 49 16.55 -28.33 -9.12
N PRO A 50 16.92 -27.33 -8.28
CA PRO A 50 16.31 -26.01 -8.31
C PRO A 50 16.72 -25.19 -9.56
N ASP A 51 17.91 -25.45 -10.12
CA ASP A 51 18.48 -24.69 -11.23
C ASP A 51 18.15 -25.28 -12.61
N ASP A 52 17.40 -26.37 -12.68
CA ASP A 52 16.99 -26.98 -13.94
C ASP A 52 15.78 -26.21 -14.53
N PRO A 53 15.91 -25.62 -15.74
CA PRO A 53 14.85 -24.85 -16.37
C PRO A 53 13.53 -25.62 -16.53
N LEU A 54 13.59 -26.94 -16.74
CA LEU A 54 12.38 -27.75 -16.91
C LEU A 54 11.62 -27.90 -15.58
N PHE A 55 12.35 -28.10 -14.48
CA PHE A 55 11.75 -28.17 -13.15
C PHE A 55 11.21 -26.81 -12.70
N GLN A 56 11.88 -25.71 -13.05
CA GLN A 56 11.39 -24.35 -12.80
C GLN A 56 10.08 -24.10 -13.56
N LEU A 57 10.05 -24.35 -14.87
CA LEU A 57 8.85 -24.21 -15.69
C LEU A 57 7.69 -25.06 -15.13
N ALA A 58 7.95 -26.31 -14.76
CA ALA A 58 6.92 -27.19 -14.20
C ALA A 58 6.37 -26.68 -12.85
N LYS A 59 7.22 -26.10 -12.00
CA LYS A 59 6.81 -25.45 -10.74
C LYS A 59 5.96 -24.21 -11.00
N GLU A 60 6.33 -23.39 -11.99
CA GLU A 60 5.55 -22.22 -12.42
C GLU A 60 4.18 -22.63 -12.94
N MET A 61 4.10 -23.65 -13.81
CA MET A 61 2.82 -24.19 -14.30
C MET A 61 1.93 -24.71 -13.15
N MET A 62 2.54 -25.36 -12.15
CA MET A 62 1.82 -25.82 -10.95
C MET A 62 1.31 -24.65 -10.11
N ALA A 63 2.10 -23.59 -9.93
CA ALA A 63 1.69 -22.39 -9.22
C ALA A 63 0.55 -21.65 -9.94
N MET A 64 0.62 -21.53 -11.27
CA MET A 64 -0.44 -20.95 -12.09
C MET A 64 -1.76 -21.72 -11.96
N ALA A 65 -1.70 -23.06 -11.96
CA ALA A 65 -2.89 -23.89 -11.82
C ALA A 65 -3.48 -23.84 -10.39
N ALA A 66 -2.65 -23.68 -9.37
CA ALA A 66 -3.06 -23.59 -7.97
C ALA A 66 -3.81 -22.28 -7.67
N ASP A 67 -3.27 -21.15 -8.17
CA ASP A 67 -3.84 -19.81 -7.96
C ASP A 67 -4.06 -19.05 -9.29
N PRO A 68 -5.01 -19.48 -10.14
CA PRO A 68 -5.20 -18.95 -11.50
C PRO A 68 -5.45 -17.45 -11.57
N HIS A 69 -6.05 -16.88 -10.51
CA HIS A 69 -6.41 -15.47 -10.41
C HIS A 69 -5.19 -14.54 -10.31
N HIS A 70 -4.01 -15.04 -9.90
CA HIS A 70 -2.78 -14.25 -9.90
C HIS A 70 -2.14 -14.14 -11.28
N TYR A 71 -2.58 -14.95 -12.24
CA TYR A 71 -1.97 -15.07 -13.57
C TYR A 71 -3.02 -14.95 -14.69
N ASP A 72 -4.18 -14.39 -14.36
CA ASP A 72 -5.30 -14.22 -15.27
C ASP A 72 -5.02 -13.25 -16.43
N HIS A 73 -3.99 -12.42 -16.30
CA HIS A 73 -3.50 -11.45 -17.28
C HIS A 73 -2.40 -12.01 -18.18
N ASP A 74 -1.92 -13.24 -17.95
CA ASP A 74 -0.93 -13.87 -18.81
C ASP A 74 -1.47 -14.02 -20.24
N GLU A 75 -0.69 -13.60 -21.24
CA GLU A 75 -1.16 -13.59 -22.64
C GLU A 75 -1.39 -14.99 -23.20
N VAL A 76 -0.63 -15.98 -22.72
CA VAL A 76 -0.64 -17.35 -23.26
C VAL A 76 -1.58 -18.24 -22.46
N HIS A 77 -1.44 -18.23 -21.13
CA HIS A 77 -2.14 -19.12 -20.20
C HIS A 77 -3.40 -18.49 -19.63
N GLY A 78 -3.50 -17.15 -19.60
CA GLY A 78 -4.62 -16.41 -19.00
C GLY A 78 -6.01 -16.87 -19.47
N PRO A 79 -6.26 -17.10 -20.77
CA PRO A 79 -7.55 -17.63 -21.24
C PRO A 79 -7.92 -18.98 -20.60
N VAL A 80 -6.95 -19.89 -20.46
CA VAL A 80 -7.16 -21.21 -19.86
C VAL A 80 -7.35 -21.11 -18.35
N LEU A 81 -6.57 -20.24 -17.69
CA LEU A 81 -6.62 -20.01 -16.25
C LEU A 81 -7.96 -19.37 -15.82
N ARG A 82 -8.49 -18.43 -16.61
CA ARG A 82 -9.84 -17.87 -16.40
C ARG A 82 -10.93 -18.94 -16.53
N GLU A 83 -10.82 -19.82 -17.52
CA GLU A 83 -11.76 -20.93 -17.70
C GLU A 83 -11.67 -21.94 -16.53
N LEU A 84 -10.46 -22.20 -16.05
CA LEU A 84 -10.21 -23.04 -14.88
C LEU A 84 -10.88 -22.45 -13.62
N GLN A 85 -10.74 -21.14 -13.41
CA GLN A 85 -11.38 -20.42 -12.30
C GLN A 85 -12.90 -20.40 -12.43
N ARG A 86 -13.43 -20.15 -13.63
CA ARG A 86 -14.88 -20.18 -13.89
C ARG A 86 -15.47 -21.56 -13.56
N ARG A 87 -14.80 -22.63 -13.96
CA ARG A 87 -15.19 -24.01 -13.62
C ARG A 87 -15.06 -24.29 -12.14
N ALA A 88 -14.00 -23.82 -11.50
CA ALA A 88 -13.83 -23.95 -10.05
C ALA A 88 -14.97 -23.27 -9.28
N GLY A 89 -15.33 -22.05 -9.68
CA GLY A 89 -16.45 -21.30 -9.11
C GLY A 89 -17.79 -22.01 -9.30
N SER A 90 -17.99 -22.75 -10.40
CA SER A 90 -19.22 -23.54 -10.60
C SER A 90 -19.37 -24.74 -9.67
N MET A 91 -18.30 -25.18 -8.99
CA MET A 91 -18.37 -26.26 -8.02
C MET A 91 -18.72 -25.80 -6.60
N VAL A 92 -18.57 -24.50 -6.31
CA VAL A 92 -18.90 -23.95 -5.00
C VAL A 92 -20.36 -23.54 -5.09
N ASP A 93 -21.20 -24.09 -4.22
CA ASP A 93 -22.57 -23.61 -4.08
C ASP A 93 -22.54 -22.10 -3.89
N ALA A 94 -23.46 -21.39 -4.57
CA ALA A 94 -23.55 -19.95 -4.43
C ALA A 94 -23.55 -19.61 -2.92
N PRO A 95 -22.59 -18.79 -2.44
CA PRO A 95 -22.51 -18.50 -1.03
C PRO A 95 -23.88 -18.00 -0.58
N VAL A 96 -24.36 -18.52 0.56
CA VAL A 96 -25.63 -18.08 1.12
C VAL A 96 -25.57 -16.56 1.19
N ARG A 97 -26.50 -15.88 0.51
CA ARG A 97 -26.54 -14.42 0.48
C ARG A 97 -26.58 -13.94 1.93
N SER A 98 -25.60 -13.14 2.32
CA SER A 98 -25.58 -12.56 3.65
C SER A 98 -26.82 -11.69 3.81
N THR A 99 -27.67 -12.05 4.76
CA THR A 99 -28.79 -11.21 5.19
C THR A 99 -28.28 -10.19 6.19
N THR A 100 -29.01 -9.08 6.36
CA THR A 100 -28.70 -8.09 7.39
C THR A 100 -28.62 -8.73 8.79
N ALA A 101 -29.53 -9.65 9.09
CA ALA A 101 -29.52 -10.42 10.34
C ALA A 101 -28.25 -11.27 10.53
N SER A 102 -27.76 -11.94 9.48
CA SER A 102 -26.52 -12.72 9.53
C SER A 102 -25.30 -11.83 9.79
N ILE A 103 -25.30 -10.62 9.22
CA ILE A 103 -24.24 -9.63 9.44
C ILE A 103 -24.29 -9.13 10.89
N ASP A 104 -25.47 -8.83 11.41
CA ASP A 104 -25.67 -8.38 12.79
C ASP A 104 -25.20 -9.44 13.81
N GLU A 105 -25.52 -10.72 13.57
CA GLU A 105 -25.04 -11.84 14.39
C GLU A 105 -23.50 -11.91 14.40
N LEU A 106 -22.86 -11.70 13.25
CA LEU A 106 -21.40 -11.68 13.12
C LEU A 106 -20.78 -10.53 13.93
N PHE A 107 -21.38 -9.33 13.87
CA PHE A 107 -20.96 -8.18 14.69
C PHE A 107 -21.18 -8.43 16.19
N GLN A 108 -22.28 -9.08 16.58
CA GLN A 108 -22.51 -9.45 17.98
C GLN A 108 -21.45 -10.45 18.46
N GLN A 109 -21.14 -11.48 17.66
CA GLN A 109 -20.09 -12.44 17.98
C GLN A 109 -18.71 -11.77 18.11
N GLN A 110 -18.39 -10.82 17.23
CA GLN A 110 -17.14 -10.05 17.31
C GLN A 110 -17.10 -9.14 18.54
N LYS A 111 -18.23 -8.51 18.91
CA LYS A 111 -18.34 -7.68 20.12
C LYS A 111 -18.15 -8.50 21.40
N MET A 112 -18.63 -9.75 21.41
CA MET A 112 -18.48 -10.66 22.54
C MET A 112 -17.05 -11.24 22.65
N LYS A 113 -16.28 -11.25 21.55
CA LYS A 113 -14.87 -11.60 21.59
C LYS A 113 -14.09 -10.47 22.28
N LYS A 114 -13.58 -10.75 23.48
CA LYS A 114 -12.57 -9.88 24.10
C LYS A 114 -11.31 -9.92 23.27
N ASN A 115 -10.96 -8.80 22.64
CA ASN A 115 -9.66 -8.63 22.00
C ASN A 115 -8.60 -8.56 23.10
N VAL A 116 -7.97 -9.71 23.38
CA VAL A 116 -6.77 -9.75 24.24
C VAL A 116 -5.61 -9.27 23.37
N ASN A 117 -5.31 -7.98 23.45
CA ASN A 117 -4.14 -7.43 22.76
C ASN A 117 -2.90 -7.74 23.61
N VAL A 118 -2.22 -8.83 23.27
CA VAL A 118 -1.01 -9.31 23.96
C VAL A 118 0.06 -8.22 24.10
N LEU A 119 0.18 -7.32 23.11
CA LEU A 119 1.11 -6.18 23.17
C LEU A 119 0.66 -5.10 24.16
N GLN A 120 -0.65 -4.87 24.32
CA GLN A 120 -1.15 -3.96 25.36
C GLN A 120 -0.98 -4.53 26.76
N ASP A 121 -1.16 -5.84 26.93
CA ASP A 121 -1.04 -6.48 28.23
C ASP A 121 0.42 -6.60 28.69
N ILE A 122 1.37 -6.77 27.76
CA ILE A 122 2.82 -6.79 28.06
C ILE A 122 3.40 -5.38 28.10
N GLY A 123 2.99 -4.50 27.18
CA GLY A 123 3.58 -3.16 27.00
C GLY A 123 3.05 -2.11 27.95
N ASN A 124 1.82 -2.26 28.47
CA ASN A 124 1.25 -1.34 29.44
C ASN A 124 1.13 -1.98 30.82
N GLN A 125 2.26 -2.01 31.53
CA GLN A 125 2.35 -2.45 32.93
C GLN A 125 1.91 -1.36 33.93
N ASN A 126 1.20 -0.33 33.47
CA ASN A 126 0.76 0.75 34.34
C ASN A 126 -0.24 0.22 35.39
N PRO A 127 0.12 0.21 36.69
CA PRO A 127 -0.75 -0.28 37.76
C PRO A 127 -2.02 0.57 37.92
N TRP A 128 -2.02 1.80 37.38
CA TRP A 128 -3.13 2.75 37.48
C TRP A 128 -4.10 2.71 36.30
N ARG A 129 -3.89 1.80 35.32
CA ARG A 129 -4.73 1.70 34.11
C ARG A 129 -6.20 1.35 34.42
N HIS A 130 -6.40 0.39 35.31
CA HIS A 130 -7.73 -0.14 35.68
C HIS A 130 -8.16 0.26 37.09
N GLN A 131 -7.22 0.81 37.87
CA GLN A 131 -7.46 1.31 39.21
C GLN A 131 -6.70 2.62 39.38
N PRO A 132 -7.30 3.77 39.03
CA PRO A 132 -6.64 5.05 39.20
C PRO A 132 -6.29 5.29 40.67
N LEU A 133 -5.25 6.09 40.91
CA LEU A 133 -4.89 6.48 42.27
C LEU A 133 -6.05 7.21 42.94
N GLU A 134 -6.11 7.03 44.25
CA GLU A 134 -6.97 7.79 45.14
C GLU A 134 -6.60 9.28 45.08
N ALA A 135 -7.61 10.16 45.04
CA ALA A 135 -7.44 11.58 44.74
C ALA A 135 -6.41 12.29 45.65
N GLU A 136 -6.41 11.97 46.95
CA GLU A 136 -5.48 12.56 47.91
C GLU A 136 -4.02 12.16 47.63
N LYS A 137 -3.78 10.90 47.27
CA LYS A 137 -2.44 10.40 46.90
C LYS A 137 -1.98 10.97 45.56
N ALA A 138 -2.91 11.14 44.62
CA ALA A 138 -2.62 11.78 43.34
C ALA A 138 -2.23 13.25 43.53
N GLN A 139 -2.90 13.98 44.43
CA GLN A 139 -2.57 15.36 44.78
C GLN A 139 -1.20 15.46 45.46
N GLN A 140 -0.92 14.62 46.47
CA GLN A 140 0.39 14.57 47.12
C GLN A 140 1.53 14.29 46.14
N MET A 141 1.32 13.34 45.20
CA MET A 141 2.30 13.01 44.17
C MET A 141 2.48 14.16 43.17
N ALA A 142 1.41 14.88 42.82
CA ALA A 142 1.48 16.07 41.99
C ALA A 142 2.25 17.20 42.69
N ASP A 143 2.02 17.42 43.98
CA ASP A 143 2.72 18.43 44.77
C ASP A 143 4.22 18.09 44.96
N GLU A 144 4.57 16.80 45.05
CA GLU A 144 5.97 16.34 45.10
C GLU A 144 6.67 16.46 43.73
N LEU A 145 6.04 15.97 42.65
CA LEU A 145 6.66 15.90 41.32
C LEU A 145 6.63 17.23 40.60
N TRP A 146 5.52 17.95 40.73
CA TRP A 146 5.29 19.24 40.08
C TRP A 146 5.32 20.37 41.08
N GLY A 147 5.87 20.14 42.28
CA GLY A 147 6.13 21.18 43.26
C GLY A 147 6.72 22.38 42.54
N LEU A 148 5.86 23.37 42.32
CA LEU A 148 6.10 24.49 41.43
C LEU A 148 7.17 25.35 42.08
N GLN A 149 8.44 24.94 41.97
CA GLN A 149 9.53 25.87 42.05
C GLN A 149 9.25 26.85 40.92
N LYS A 150 8.89 28.08 41.29
CA LYS A 150 8.62 29.24 40.43
C LYS A 150 9.80 29.66 39.53
N ASN A 151 10.74 28.75 39.28
CA ASN A 151 11.73 28.88 38.23
C ASN A 151 11.22 28.08 37.04
N GLU A 152 10.08 28.51 36.52
CA GLU A 152 9.66 28.10 35.18
C GLU A 152 10.80 28.41 34.22
N ASN A 153 11.17 27.44 33.40
CA ASN A 153 12.20 27.59 32.38
C ASN A 153 11.94 28.90 31.63
N ALA A 154 12.84 29.88 31.78
CA ALA A 154 12.69 31.23 31.23
C ALA A 154 12.50 31.27 29.70
N HIS A 155 12.67 30.12 29.04
CA HIS A 155 12.58 29.92 27.60
C HIS A 155 11.48 28.94 27.19
N TYR A 156 10.54 28.59 28.08
CA TYR A 156 9.40 27.77 27.68
C TYR A 156 8.56 28.51 26.63
N GLY A 157 8.55 27.98 25.40
CA GLY A 157 7.89 28.61 24.25
C GLY A 157 8.74 29.61 23.46
N ALA A 158 10.02 29.82 23.81
CA ALA A 158 10.93 30.60 22.99
C ALA A 158 11.27 29.84 21.68
N ARG A 159 11.39 30.57 20.57
CA ARG A 159 11.88 29.99 19.31
C ARG A 159 13.30 29.46 19.50
N THR A 160 13.55 28.25 19.03
CA THR A 160 14.90 27.70 19.02
C THR A 160 15.69 28.39 17.93
N VAL A 161 16.56 29.32 18.30
CA VAL A 161 17.54 29.93 17.38
C VAL A 161 18.68 28.92 17.19
N PRO A 162 18.90 28.41 15.96
CA PRO A 162 20.01 27.50 15.69
C PRO A 162 21.33 28.20 16.00
N SER A 163 22.25 27.51 16.68
CA SER A 163 23.58 28.05 17.01
C SER A 163 24.50 28.25 15.81
N LYS A 164 24.08 27.78 14.62
CA LYS A 164 24.79 27.90 13.35
C LYS A 164 23.81 28.25 12.24
N PRO A 165 24.21 29.09 11.27
CA PRO A 165 23.40 29.35 10.08
C PRO A 165 23.17 28.03 9.33
N ILE A 166 21.92 27.79 8.95
CA ILE A 166 21.53 26.61 8.17
C ILE A 166 22.03 26.83 6.74
N GLN A 167 22.80 25.89 6.21
CA GLN A 167 23.24 25.95 4.82
C GLN A 167 22.05 25.76 3.89
N GLU A 168 21.95 26.62 2.86
CA GLU A 168 20.94 26.47 1.82
C GLU A 168 21.18 25.15 1.06
N VAL A 169 20.13 24.34 0.96
CA VAL A 169 20.19 23.05 0.28
C VAL A 169 19.93 23.29 -1.20
N ASP A 170 20.79 22.75 -2.07
CA ASP A 170 20.56 22.77 -3.51
C ASP A 170 19.28 21.98 -3.86
N ARG A 171 18.30 22.66 -4.44
CA ARG A 171 16.99 22.12 -4.82
C ARG A 171 16.88 21.83 -6.32
N SER A 172 17.95 22.04 -7.08
CA SER A 172 17.92 21.94 -8.55
C SER A 172 17.53 20.55 -9.08
N GLU A 173 17.84 19.48 -8.35
CA GLU A 173 17.56 18.10 -8.76
C GLU A 173 16.15 17.59 -8.38
N ARG A 174 15.33 18.42 -7.71
CA ARG A 174 13.98 17.99 -7.30
C ARG A 174 13.03 17.95 -8.50
N SER A 175 12.74 16.75 -8.98
CA SER A 175 11.74 16.53 -10.04
C SER A 175 10.38 17.08 -9.60
N GLY A 176 9.89 18.11 -10.31
CA GLY A 176 8.65 18.83 -10.00
C GLY A 176 8.82 20.30 -9.58
N GLU A 177 10.06 20.76 -9.30
CA GLU A 177 10.37 22.19 -9.03
C GLU A 177 11.18 22.82 -10.19
N ASP A 178 11.23 22.16 -11.36
CA ASP A 178 11.87 22.73 -12.55
C ASP A 178 11.03 23.86 -13.13
N THR A 179 11.35 25.07 -12.68
CA THR A 179 10.74 26.31 -13.15
C THR A 179 10.92 26.55 -14.64
N LYS A 180 12.03 26.10 -15.25
CA LYS A 180 12.27 26.27 -16.69
C LYS A 180 11.38 25.34 -17.50
N LEU A 181 11.28 24.07 -17.11
CA LEU A 181 10.38 23.13 -17.79
C LEU A 181 8.91 23.57 -17.65
N THR A 182 8.53 24.02 -16.45
CA THR A 182 7.17 24.54 -16.18
C THR A 182 6.85 25.74 -17.06
N ASP A 183 7.78 26.69 -17.18
CA ASP A 183 7.60 27.87 -18.03
C ASP A 183 7.51 27.51 -19.52
N ARG A 184 8.27 26.51 -20.00
CA ARG A 184 8.15 25.99 -21.38
C ARG A 184 6.80 25.33 -21.63
N VAL A 185 6.36 24.45 -20.74
CA VAL A 185 5.05 23.78 -20.87
C VAL A 185 3.91 24.80 -20.91
N HIS A 186 3.99 25.85 -20.09
CA HIS A 186 2.99 26.91 -20.13
C HIS A 186 3.08 27.79 -21.38
N ALA A 187 4.27 28.04 -21.93
CA ALA A 187 4.45 28.75 -23.19
C ALA A 187 3.88 27.92 -24.37
N ALA A 188 4.19 26.62 -24.42
CA ALA A 188 3.65 25.69 -25.42
C ALA A 188 2.13 25.51 -25.32
N ALA A 189 1.54 25.69 -24.14
CA ALA A 189 0.09 25.66 -23.96
C ALA A 189 -0.61 26.97 -24.37
N ALA A 190 0.12 28.08 -24.37
CA ALA A 190 -0.39 29.40 -24.73
C ALA A 190 -0.30 29.67 -26.25
N THR A 191 0.61 29.00 -26.95
CA THR A 191 0.68 29.05 -28.41
C THR A 191 -0.55 28.37 -29.04
N GLU A 192 -1.17 29.05 -30.01
CA GLU A 192 -2.36 28.53 -30.67
C GLU A 192 -2.03 27.33 -31.57
N LYS A 193 -2.84 26.26 -31.46
CA LYS A 193 -2.67 25.00 -32.22
C LYS A 193 -2.80 25.13 -33.75
N TYR A 194 -3.19 26.31 -34.26
CA TYR A 194 -3.43 26.55 -35.68
C TYR A 194 -2.29 27.31 -36.37
N LEU A 195 -1.20 27.59 -35.64
CA LEU A 195 0.01 28.18 -36.20
C LEU A 195 0.84 27.13 -36.94
N ASP A 196 1.55 27.58 -37.98
CA ASP A 196 2.58 26.77 -38.65
C ASP A 196 3.71 26.41 -37.66
N GLU A 197 4.37 25.27 -37.86
CA GLU A 197 5.32 24.69 -36.90
C GLU A 197 6.47 25.66 -36.59
N GLU A 198 7.04 26.30 -37.62
CA GLU A 198 8.08 27.32 -37.46
C GLU A 198 7.59 28.57 -36.72
N ALA A 199 6.34 28.98 -36.94
CA ALA A 199 5.77 30.14 -36.25
C ALA A 199 5.47 29.81 -34.78
N ALA A 200 4.96 28.62 -34.50
CA ALA A 200 4.65 28.14 -33.16
C ALA A 200 5.91 28.10 -32.26
N GLU A 201 7.04 27.61 -32.79
CA GLU A 201 8.31 27.58 -32.07
C GLU A 201 8.80 28.99 -31.71
N ILE A 202 8.69 29.96 -32.63
CA ILE A 202 9.10 31.34 -32.38
C ILE A 202 8.24 31.97 -31.27
N PHE A 203 6.93 31.77 -31.30
CA PHE A 203 6.03 32.32 -30.28
C PHE A 203 6.21 31.65 -28.93
N GLU A 204 6.45 30.33 -28.89
CA GLU A 204 6.78 29.61 -27.65
C GLU A 204 8.06 30.17 -27.02
N GLU A 205 9.11 30.40 -27.81
CA GLU A 205 10.38 30.92 -27.30
C GLU A 205 10.24 32.36 -26.79
N LEU A 206 9.45 33.20 -27.47
CA LEU A 206 9.13 34.56 -27.03
C LEU A 206 8.36 34.57 -25.71
N GLU A 207 7.33 33.75 -25.57
CA GLU A 207 6.56 33.63 -24.33
C GLU A 207 7.40 33.08 -23.18
N PHE A 208 8.23 32.08 -23.46
CA PHE A 208 9.16 31.52 -22.48
C PHE A 208 10.13 32.58 -21.96
N LYS A 209 10.76 33.35 -22.85
CA LYS A 209 11.66 34.46 -22.48
C LYS A 209 10.91 35.54 -21.69
N HIS A 210 9.67 35.86 -22.08
CA HIS A 210 8.85 36.82 -21.36
C HIS A 210 8.59 36.37 -19.92
N ARG A 211 8.19 35.11 -19.70
CA ARG A 211 7.95 34.55 -18.36
C ARG A 211 9.21 34.55 -17.49
N GLN A 212 10.38 34.21 -18.06
CA GLN A 212 11.64 34.30 -17.33
C GLN A 212 11.94 35.74 -16.88
N SER A 213 11.76 36.71 -17.77
CA SER A 213 11.96 38.14 -17.43
C SER A 213 11.02 38.61 -16.32
N GLN A 214 9.76 38.17 -16.33
CA GLN A 214 8.81 38.47 -15.25
C GLN A 214 9.26 37.88 -13.91
N ARG A 215 9.75 36.63 -13.89
CA ARG A 215 10.28 36.02 -12.67
C ARG A 215 11.52 36.75 -12.16
N GLU A 216 12.42 37.18 -13.03
CA GLU A 216 13.58 37.98 -12.64
C GLU A 216 13.18 39.33 -12.05
N SER A 217 12.20 40.01 -12.67
CA SER A 217 11.66 41.26 -12.12
C SER A 217 11.02 41.06 -10.74
N LEU A 218 10.28 39.96 -10.56
CA LEU A 218 9.68 39.61 -9.28
C LEU A 218 10.74 39.32 -8.22
N LYS A 219 11.80 38.57 -8.57
CA LYS A 219 12.93 38.32 -7.67
C LYS A 219 13.64 39.62 -7.27
N SER A 220 13.80 40.56 -8.20
CA SER A 220 14.36 41.88 -7.89
C SER A 220 13.47 42.65 -6.91
N ALA A 221 12.17 42.71 -7.19
CA ALA A 221 11.20 43.37 -6.32
C ALA A 221 11.15 42.74 -4.92
N MET A 222 11.23 41.40 -4.82
CA MET A 222 11.27 40.72 -3.51
C MET A 222 12.55 41.03 -2.73
N LYS A 223 13.71 41.16 -3.39
CA LYS A 223 14.96 41.60 -2.72
C LYS A 223 14.89 43.05 -2.25
N GLU A 224 14.15 43.91 -2.95
CA GLU A 224 13.91 45.28 -2.49
C GLU A 224 13.01 45.30 -1.26
N VAL A 225 11.97 44.45 -1.23
CA VAL A 225 11.11 44.26 -0.05
C VAL A 225 11.90 43.67 1.12
N GLU A 226 12.77 42.70 0.87
CA GLU A 226 13.67 42.12 1.88
C GLU A 226 14.55 43.19 2.52
N LYS A 227 15.06 44.17 1.75
CA LYS A 227 15.83 45.30 2.30
C LYS A 227 15.00 46.31 3.08
N LEU A 228 13.68 46.36 2.86
CA LEU A 228 12.76 47.23 3.61
C LEU A 228 12.27 46.57 4.90
N ILE A 229 12.42 45.26 5.02
CA ILE A 229 12.20 44.52 6.25
C ILE A 229 13.55 44.55 6.97
N ASP A 230 13.73 45.53 7.86
CA ASP A 230 14.96 45.66 8.64
C ASP A 230 15.31 44.31 9.31
N ASP A 231 16.55 43.84 9.12
CA ASP A 231 17.15 42.72 9.86
C ASP A 231 17.24 43.02 11.38
N ASP A 232 16.85 44.22 11.82
CA ASP A 232 16.77 44.65 13.23
C ASP A 232 15.54 44.08 13.98
N LEU A 233 14.78 43.17 13.37
CA LEU A 233 13.92 42.26 14.12
C LEU A 233 14.76 41.12 14.72
N ASP A 234 15.69 41.48 15.62
CA ASP A 234 16.27 40.57 16.62
C ASP A 234 15.11 40.05 17.52
N PHE A 235 14.44 38.97 17.09
CA PHE A 235 13.42 38.24 17.86
C PHE A 235 13.65 36.72 17.82
#